data_AF-A0A2A2IG10-F1
#
_entry.id   AF-A0A2A2IG10-F1
#
_cell.length_a   1.000
_cell.length_b   1.000
_cell.length_c   1.000
_cell.angle_alpha   90.00
_cell.angle_beta   90.00
_cell.angle_gamma   90.00
#
_symmetry.space_group_name_H-M   'P 1'
#
loop_
_entity.id
_entity.type
_entity.pdbx_description
1 polymer ?
#
loop_
_entity_poly.entity_id
_entity_poly.type
_entity_poly.pdbx_seq_one_letter_code
_entity_poly.pdbx_strand_id
1 'polypeptide(L)'
;MKKTVIAIVGPTAVGKTKLSIEIAKRFNGEIISGDSMQIYKGMNIGTAKITTDEMQGIPHHMIDIKNADETFSAADFQYYVRKYVDEITARQKLPIIVGGSGLYIQAALYDYNFSVQKKDDSVTKKLEEIVEAEGITPLYSRLKDIDPVQAEKIHPNNHRRVIRALEIYETTGLTMSKYQEKQDFRPVYNSLILGLEMDRELLYDRINKRIDSMLDDGLLDEVKQMYQAGYGNKQSMKAIGYKEFIPYLDGEQSIENSIEILKRNSRRYAKRQYTWFRNKMDITWYTITPDSMNERFGIILEDLAGFLENT
;
A
#
# COMPACT_ATOMS: atom_id res chain seq x y z
N MET A 1 -15.01 13.10 21.29
CA MET A 1 -14.70 11.67 21.06
C MET A 1 -13.86 11.54 19.81
N LYS A 2 -13.01 10.51 19.69
CA LYS A 2 -12.28 10.25 18.44
C LYS A 2 -13.28 9.80 17.37
N LYS A 3 -13.05 10.19 16.10
CA LYS A 3 -13.87 9.73 14.98
C LYS A 3 -13.70 8.22 14.77
N THR A 4 -14.77 7.54 14.42
CA THR A 4 -14.78 6.10 14.14
C THR A 4 -14.31 5.85 12.72
N VAL A 5 -13.38 4.91 12.53
CA VAL A 5 -12.86 4.54 11.20
C VAL A 5 -12.75 3.03 11.11
N ILE A 6 -13.26 2.43 10.03
CA ILE A 6 -13.08 1.00 9.76
C ILE A 6 -11.95 0.83 8.76
N ALA A 7 -11.06 -0.13 9.00
CA ALA A 7 -10.02 -0.51 8.05
C ALA A 7 -10.14 -1.99 7.70
N ILE A 8 -10.19 -2.32 6.41
CA ILE A 8 -10.24 -3.70 5.92
C ILE A 8 -8.92 -4.01 5.24
N VAL A 9 -8.13 -4.89 5.86
CA VAL A 9 -6.77 -5.24 5.42
C VAL A 9 -6.67 -6.72 5.07
N GLY A 10 -5.58 -7.08 4.40
CA GLY A 10 -5.36 -8.44 3.90
C GLY A 10 -4.78 -8.43 2.48
N PRO A 11 -4.22 -9.55 2.00
CA PRO A 11 -3.57 -9.60 0.70
C PRO A 11 -4.56 -9.46 -0.45
N THR A 12 -4.05 -9.26 -1.66
CA THR A 12 -4.87 -9.27 -2.88
C THR A 12 -5.67 -10.57 -3.02
N ALA A 13 -6.83 -10.52 -3.68
CA ALA A 13 -7.71 -11.66 -3.98
C ALA A 13 -8.46 -12.35 -2.80
N VAL A 14 -8.39 -11.85 -1.56
CA VAL A 14 -9.14 -12.41 -0.39
C VAL A 14 -10.57 -11.89 -0.23
N GLY A 15 -11.04 -10.98 -1.09
CA GLY A 15 -12.44 -10.49 -1.07
C GLY A 15 -12.69 -9.19 -0.32
N LYS A 16 -11.64 -8.41 0.00
CA LYS A 16 -11.76 -7.11 0.70
C LYS A 16 -12.78 -6.15 0.07
N THR A 17 -12.73 -5.99 -1.26
CA THR A 17 -13.62 -5.10 -2.01
C THR A 17 -15.09 -5.50 -1.85
N LYS A 18 -15.38 -6.80 -1.90
CA LYS A 18 -16.76 -7.30 -1.72
C LYS A 18 -17.26 -7.00 -0.30
N LEU A 19 -16.44 -7.30 0.72
CA LEU A 19 -16.79 -7.02 2.12
C LEU A 19 -17.00 -5.51 2.37
N SER A 20 -16.16 -4.66 1.79
CA SER A 20 -16.28 -3.21 2.01
C SER A 20 -17.59 -2.64 1.47
N ILE A 21 -18.06 -3.15 0.34
CA ILE A 21 -19.35 -2.72 -0.24
C ILE A 21 -20.51 -3.16 0.67
N GLU A 22 -20.50 -4.39 1.17
CA GLU A 22 -21.52 -4.89 2.11
C GLU A 22 -21.57 -4.05 3.39
N ILE A 23 -20.40 -3.72 3.96
CA ILE A 23 -20.28 -2.84 5.12
C ILE A 23 -20.84 -1.44 4.78
N ALA A 24 -20.42 -0.86 3.65
CA ALA A 24 -20.87 0.48 3.27
C ALA A 24 -22.39 0.56 3.07
N LYS A 25 -23.01 -0.46 2.48
CA LYS A 25 -24.46 -0.54 2.35
C LYS A 25 -25.17 -0.66 3.69
N ARG A 26 -24.68 -1.56 4.57
CA ARG A 26 -25.34 -1.84 5.86
C ARG A 26 -25.21 -0.67 6.84
N PHE A 27 -24.08 0.04 6.83
CA PHE A 27 -23.75 1.05 7.82
C PHE A 27 -23.63 2.47 7.25
N ASN A 28 -24.26 2.73 6.09
CA ASN A 28 -24.25 4.04 5.42
C ASN A 28 -22.83 4.63 5.30
N GLY A 29 -21.92 3.84 4.77
CA GLY A 29 -20.50 4.16 4.67
C GLY A 29 -20.06 4.69 3.31
N GLU A 30 -18.87 5.28 3.29
CA GLU A 30 -18.13 5.60 2.07
C GLU A 30 -16.74 4.98 2.15
N ILE A 31 -16.21 4.57 0.98
CA ILE A 31 -14.97 3.82 0.90
C ILE A 31 -13.83 4.76 0.51
N ILE A 32 -12.69 4.63 1.16
CA ILE A 32 -11.44 5.29 0.77
C ILE A 32 -10.44 4.19 0.42
N SER A 33 -9.97 4.17 -0.83
CA SER A 33 -8.98 3.20 -1.28
C SER A 33 -7.67 3.38 -0.51
N GLY A 34 -7.21 2.31 0.11
CA GLY A 34 -5.92 2.26 0.79
C GLY A 34 -4.77 1.95 -0.16
N ASP A 35 -5.05 1.53 -1.39
CA ASP A 35 -4.04 1.08 -2.34
C ASP A 35 -3.28 2.26 -2.95
N SER A 36 -1.96 2.26 -2.79
CA SER A 36 -1.13 3.36 -3.29
C SER A 36 -1.01 3.41 -4.80
N MET A 37 -1.50 2.39 -5.54
CA MET A 37 -1.44 2.32 -6.99
C MET A 37 -2.76 2.69 -7.67
N GLN A 38 -3.90 2.51 -7.01
CA GLN A 38 -5.22 2.86 -7.58
C GLN A 38 -5.44 4.38 -7.70
N ILE A 39 -4.59 5.18 -7.06
CA ILE A 39 -4.59 6.64 -7.19
C ILE A 39 -4.24 7.11 -8.62
N TYR A 40 -3.54 6.29 -9.42
CA TYR A 40 -3.00 6.70 -10.71
C TYR A 40 -4.01 6.49 -11.84
N LYS A 41 -4.24 7.57 -12.60
CA LYS A 41 -5.03 7.56 -13.82
C LYS A 41 -4.41 6.67 -14.89
N GLY A 42 -5.25 5.96 -15.62
CA GLY A 42 -4.84 5.05 -16.71
C GLY A 42 -4.23 3.72 -16.24
N MET A 43 -4.07 3.52 -14.93
CA MET A 43 -3.58 2.27 -14.34
C MET A 43 -4.74 1.52 -13.69
N ASN A 44 -5.53 0.80 -14.50
CA ASN A 44 -6.79 0.19 -14.07
C ASN A 44 -6.63 -1.32 -13.87
N ILE A 45 -6.21 -2.03 -14.91
CA ILE A 45 -6.15 -3.49 -14.94
C ILE A 45 -5.05 -3.97 -14.00
N GLY A 46 -3.83 -3.44 -14.14
CA GLY A 46 -2.68 -3.90 -13.35
C GLY A 46 -2.78 -3.57 -11.86
N THR A 47 -3.58 -2.57 -11.50
CA THR A 47 -3.85 -2.19 -10.10
C THR A 47 -5.14 -2.80 -9.56
N ALA A 48 -5.84 -3.54 -10.41
CA ALA A 48 -7.10 -4.20 -10.09
C ALA A 48 -8.12 -3.21 -9.51
N LYS A 49 -8.20 -2.04 -10.16
CA LYS A 49 -9.05 -0.92 -9.78
C LYS A 49 -10.52 -1.33 -9.87
N ILE A 50 -11.26 -0.99 -8.84
CA ILE A 50 -12.70 -1.26 -8.79
C ILE A 50 -13.43 -0.48 -9.88
N THR A 51 -14.34 -1.15 -10.59
CA THR A 51 -15.19 -0.55 -11.63
C THR A 51 -16.42 0.12 -11.04
N THR A 52 -17.05 1.03 -11.79
CA THR A 52 -18.29 1.70 -11.37
C THR A 52 -19.43 0.73 -11.05
N ASP A 53 -19.52 -0.38 -11.79
CA ASP A 53 -20.54 -1.40 -11.58
C ASP A 53 -20.29 -2.17 -10.28
N GLU A 54 -19.02 -2.51 -10.01
CA GLU A 54 -18.62 -3.12 -8.74
C GLU A 54 -18.83 -2.17 -7.55
N MET A 55 -18.69 -0.85 -7.72
CA MET A 55 -18.95 0.11 -6.65
C MET A 55 -20.41 0.09 -6.17
N GLN A 56 -21.37 -0.35 -6.99
CA GLN A 56 -22.78 -0.47 -6.65
C GLN A 56 -23.38 0.82 -6.06
N GLY A 57 -22.97 1.98 -6.59
CA GLY A 57 -23.40 3.30 -6.14
C GLY A 57 -22.73 3.82 -4.87
N ILE A 58 -21.82 3.05 -4.25
CA ILE A 58 -21.08 3.48 -3.06
C ILE A 58 -19.94 4.43 -3.48
N PRO A 59 -19.84 5.65 -2.90
CA PRO A 59 -18.73 6.55 -3.18
C PRO A 59 -17.38 5.93 -2.80
N HIS A 60 -16.44 5.97 -3.74
CA HIS A 60 -15.05 5.57 -3.54
C HIS A 60 -14.13 6.77 -3.72
N HIS A 61 -13.31 7.05 -2.70
CA HIS A 61 -12.29 8.08 -2.67
C HIS A 61 -10.91 7.48 -2.90
N MET A 62 -9.90 8.32 -3.17
CA MET A 62 -8.51 7.90 -3.41
C MET A 62 -8.32 7.02 -4.67
N ILE A 63 -9.16 7.22 -5.68
CA ILE A 63 -9.04 6.58 -7.00
C ILE A 63 -8.86 7.68 -8.04
N ASP A 64 -7.91 7.51 -8.98
CA ASP A 64 -7.69 8.44 -10.09
C ASP A 64 -7.41 9.89 -9.68
N ILE A 65 -6.79 10.09 -8.52
CA ILE A 65 -6.45 11.41 -7.97
C ILE A 65 -5.10 11.94 -8.45
N LYS A 66 -4.28 11.12 -9.13
CA LYS A 66 -2.93 11.46 -9.60
C LYS A 66 -2.71 11.02 -11.05
N ASN A 67 -1.95 11.81 -11.79
CA ASN A 67 -1.38 11.38 -13.06
C ASN A 67 -0.19 10.45 -12.82
N ALA A 68 0.14 9.60 -13.80
CA ALA A 68 1.14 8.56 -13.66
C ALA A 68 2.58 9.07 -13.49
N ASP A 69 2.87 10.32 -13.85
CA ASP A 69 4.16 10.96 -13.67
C ASP A 69 4.33 11.65 -12.31
N GLU A 70 3.24 11.83 -11.57
CA GLU A 70 3.27 12.42 -10.24
C GLU A 70 3.76 11.40 -9.20
N THR A 71 4.40 11.91 -8.15
CA THR A 71 4.82 11.10 -7.01
C THR A 71 3.73 11.04 -5.94
N PHE A 72 3.76 9.96 -5.15
CA PHE A 72 2.86 9.80 -4.02
C PHE A 72 3.56 9.09 -2.87
N SER A 73 3.54 9.73 -1.71
CA SER A 73 4.19 9.26 -0.50
C SER A 73 3.19 8.79 0.56
N ALA A 74 3.68 8.12 1.60
CA ALA A 74 2.85 7.77 2.76
C ALA A 74 2.37 9.02 3.54
N ALA A 75 3.09 10.14 3.44
CA ALA A 75 2.67 11.42 4.01
C ALA A 75 1.49 12.02 3.23
N ASP A 76 1.55 11.97 1.89
CA ASP A 76 0.42 12.36 1.04
C ASP A 76 -0.79 11.48 1.34
N PHE A 77 -0.60 10.16 1.43
CA PHE A 77 -1.66 9.23 1.80
C PHE A 77 -2.31 9.58 3.14
N GLN A 78 -1.51 9.81 4.18
CA GLN A 78 -2.02 10.23 5.49
C GLN A 78 -2.84 11.51 5.37
N TYR A 79 -2.34 12.53 4.66
CA TYR A 79 -3.05 13.78 4.46
C TYR A 79 -4.41 13.58 3.79
N TYR A 80 -4.45 12.91 2.63
CA TYR A 80 -5.69 12.72 1.89
C TYR A 80 -6.69 11.82 2.63
N VAL A 81 -6.24 10.72 3.25
CA VAL A 81 -7.12 9.83 4.01
C VAL A 81 -7.75 10.58 5.18
N ARG A 82 -6.97 11.34 5.95
CA ARG A 82 -7.50 12.11 7.09
C ARG A 82 -8.48 13.18 6.62
N LYS A 83 -8.20 13.85 5.51
CA LYS A 83 -9.13 14.79 4.86
C LYS A 83 -10.45 14.10 4.50
N TYR A 84 -10.41 12.95 3.82
CA TYR A 84 -11.63 12.23 3.44
C TYR A 84 -12.39 11.68 4.64
N VAL A 85 -11.70 11.19 5.67
CA VAL A 85 -12.34 10.80 6.95
C VAL A 85 -13.14 11.97 7.52
N ASP A 86 -12.58 13.17 7.52
CA ASP A 86 -13.25 14.38 8.02
C ASP A 86 -14.48 14.73 7.20
N GLU A 87 -14.37 14.70 5.87
CA GLU A 87 -15.47 14.98 4.94
C GLU A 87 -16.61 13.95 5.03
N ILE A 88 -16.27 12.66 5.09
CA ILE A 88 -17.24 11.55 5.19
C ILE A 88 -17.98 11.65 6.54
N THR A 89 -17.24 11.89 7.61
CA THR A 89 -17.81 12.04 8.95
C THR A 89 -18.72 13.28 9.03
N ALA A 90 -18.37 14.38 8.37
CA ALA A 90 -19.21 15.58 8.29
C ALA A 90 -20.54 15.33 7.56
N ARG A 91 -20.60 14.32 6.67
CA ARG A 91 -21.83 13.82 6.06
C ARG A 91 -22.58 12.79 6.90
N GLN A 92 -22.17 12.57 8.16
CA GLN A 92 -22.71 11.56 9.07
C GLN A 92 -22.65 10.13 8.51
N LYS A 93 -21.57 9.84 7.76
CA LYS A 93 -21.32 8.52 7.19
C LYS A 93 -20.11 7.85 7.80
N LEU A 94 -20.04 6.54 7.67
CA LEU A 94 -18.93 5.73 8.17
C LEU A 94 -17.75 5.73 7.17
N PRO A 95 -16.56 6.24 7.52
CA PRO A 95 -15.38 6.12 6.69
C PRO A 95 -14.77 4.71 6.76
N ILE A 96 -14.60 4.07 5.60
CA ILE A 96 -14.10 2.71 5.47
C ILE A 96 -12.85 2.70 4.59
N ILE A 97 -11.68 2.43 5.16
CA ILE A 97 -10.41 2.32 4.44
C ILE A 97 -10.24 0.89 3.95
N VAL A 98 -9.98 0.67 2.66
CA VAL A 98 -9.93 -0.69 2.08
C VAL A 98 -8.59 -0.97 1.41
N GLY A 99 -7.92 -2.03 1.84
CA GLY A 99 -6.65 -2.47 1.29
C GLY A 99 -5.46 -1.66 1.81
N GLY A 100 -4.52 -1.38 0.92
CA GLY A 100 -3.30 -0.65 1.25
C GLY A 100 -2.18 -1.46 1.87
N SER A 101 -1.00 -0.84 1.90
CA SER A 101 0.19 -1.40 2.53
C SER A 101 0.22 -1.06 4.02
N GLY A 102 0.84 -1.91 4.84
CA GLY A 102 0.87 -1.71 6.29
C GLY A 102 1.40 -0.36 6.73
N LEU A 103 2.45 0.16 6.07
CA LEU A 103 2.96 1.51 6.36
C LEU A 103 1.92 2.61 6.10
N TYR A 104 1.15 2.49 5.01
CA TYR A 104 0.15 3.50 4.62
C TYR A 104 -1.01 3.50 5.61
N ILE A 105 -1.54 2.32 5.93
CA ILE A 105 -2.63 2.18 6.91
C ILE A 105 -2.19 2.63 8.31
N GLN A 106 -1.00 2.23 8.74
CA GLN A 106 -0.46 2.69 10.02
C GLN A 106 -0.29 4.21 10.04
N ALA A 107 0.23 4.81 8.97
CA ALA A 107 0.40 6.25 8.89
C ALA A 107 -0.93 7.02 8.93
N ALA A 108 -1.97 6.49 8.30
CA ALA A 108 -3.30 7.11 8.34
C ALA A 108 -3.93 7.03 9.74
N LEU A 109 -3.86 5.87 10.39
CA LEU A 109 -4.61 5.58 11.62
C LEU A 109 -3.90 6.02 12.92
N TYR A 110 -2.58 6.12 12.92
CA TYR A 110 -1.77 6.47 14.08
C TYR A 110 -1.07 7.81 13.87
N ASP A 111 -0.57 8.41 14.95
CA ASP A 111 0.19 9.66 14.92
C ASP A 111 1.61 9.47 14.36
N TYR A 112 1.66 9.04 13.10
CA TYR A 112 2.89 8.79 12.39
C TYR A 112 3.50 10.10 11.93
N ASN A 113 4.51 10.56 12.65
CA ASN A 113 5.27 11.73 12.26
C ASN A 113 6.19 11.38 11.09
N PHE A 114 5.94 12.01 9.94
CA PHE A 114 6.91 12.09 8.86
C PHE A 114 7.85 13.26 9.13
N SER A 115 9.12 13.13 8.76
CA SER A 115 10.08 14.24 8.85
C SER A 115 9.46 15.48 8.20
N VAL A 116 9.33 16.57 8.96
CA VAL A 116 8.64 17.80 8.50
C VAL A 116 9.33 18.39 7.27
N GLN A 117 10.64 18.16 7.13
CA GLN A 117 11.36 18.45 5.91
C GLN A 117 11.00 17.42 4.83
N LYS A 118 10.42 17.93 3.73
CA LYS A 118 10.28 17.20 2.47
C LYS A 118 11.65 16.69 2.03
N LYS A 119 11.64 15.54 1.38
CA LYS A 119 12.81 14.92 0.76
C LYS A 119 13.62 15.97 0.00
N ASP A 120 14.88 16.17 0.36
CA ASP A 120 15.77 17.02 -0.41
C ASP A 120 16.31 16.17 -1.57
N ASP A 121 15.78 16.44 -2.77
CA ASP A 121 16.17 15.71 -3.97
C ASP A 121 17.63 15.96 -4.35
N SER A 122 18.23 17.09 -3.96
CA SER A 122 19.64 17.36 -4.20
C SER A 122 20.54 16.49 -3.33
N VAL A 123 20.17 16.30 -2.06
CA VAL A 123 20.86 15.39 -1.13
C VAL A 123 20.71 13.95 -1.60
N THR A 124 19.47 13.55 -1.93
CA THR A 124 19.19 12.18 -2.41
C THR A 124 20.01 11.88 -3.67
N LYS A 125 20.02 12.80 -4.63
CA LYS A 125 20.74 12.62 -5.90
C LYS A 125 22.25 12.47 -5.67
N LYS A 126 22.85 13.30 -4.82
CA LYS A 126 24.27 13.17 -4.45
C LYS A 126 24.59 11.81 -3.84
N LEU A 127 23.73 11.30 -2.95
CA LEU A 127 23.90 9.99 -2.35
C LEU A 127 23.73 8.86 -3.39
N GLU A 128 22.78 8.99 -4.31
CA GLU A 128 22.60 8.05 -5.42
C GLU A 128 23.82 8.03 -6.35
N GLU A 129 24.39 9.19 -6.70
CA GLU A 129 25.61 9.32 -7.50
C GLU A 129 26.82 8.63 -6.84
N ILE A 130 26.96 8.71 -5.52
CA ILE A 130 28.02 7.98 -4.78
C ILE A 130 27.81 6.47 -4.91
N VAL A 131 26.56 5.99 -4.80
CA VAL A 131 26.28 4.55 -4.94
C VAL A 131 26.58 4.05 -6.35
N GLU A 132 26.31 4.86 -7.37
CA GLU A 132 26.63 4.52 -8.76
C GLU A 132 28.13 4.50 -9.02
N ALA A 133 28.89 5.44 -8.45
CA ALA A 133 30.32 5.56 -8.68
C ALA A 133 31.16 4.56 -7.85
N GLU A 134 30.81 4.36 -6.57
CA GLU A 134 31.66 3.67 -5.58
C GLU A 134 30.97 2.45 -4.93
N GLY A 135 29.70 2.21 -5.26
CA GLY A 135 28.87 1.22 -4.58
C GLY A 135 28.31 1.70 -3.24
N ILE A 136 27.55 0.84 -2.56
CA ILE A 136 26.87 1.21 -1.31
C ILE A 136 27.78 1.23 -0.07
N THR A 137 28.93 0.57 -0.14
CA THR A 137 29.83 0.35 1.01
C THR A 137 30.22 1.66 1.72
N PRO A 138 30.64 2.74 1.02
CA PRO A 138 30.99 4.00 1.68
C PRO A 138 29.81 4.61 2.45
N LEU A 139 28.62 4.59 1.86
CA LEU A 139 27.41 5.10 2.50
C LEU A 139 26.99 4.27 3.71
N TYR A 140 27.13 2.94 3.63
CA TYR A 140 26.80 2.08 4.76
C TYR A 140 27.79 2.23 5.93
N SER A 141 29.08 2.42 5.65
CA SER A 141 30.08 2.77 6.67
C SER A 141 29.73 4.10 7.33
N ARG A 142 29.40 5.12 6.53
CA ARG A 142 28.96 6.41 7.06
C ARG A 142 27.70 6.28 7.93
N LEU A 143 26.74 5.43 7.52
CA LEU A 143 25.55 5.16 8.33
C LEU A 143 25.90 4.52 9.68
N LYS A 144 26.85 3.58 9.72
CA LYS A 144 27.33 2.97 10.97
C LYS A 144 27.93 4.00 11.93
N ASP A 145 28.65 4.98 11.40
CA ASP A 145 29.31 5.99 12.22
C ASP A 145 28.29 6.96 12.84
N ILE A 146 27.25 7.36 12.08
CA ILE A 146 26.26 8.34 12.56
C ILE A 146 25.09 7.70 13.34
N ASP A 147 24.64 6.51 12.94
CA ASP A 147 23.44 5.85 13.45
C ASP A 147 23.64 4.32 13.46
N PRO A 148 24.50 3.82 14.37
CA PRO A 148 24.82 2.39 14.45
C PRO A 148 23.57 1.53 14.71
N VAL A 149 22.58 2.07 15.41
CA VAL A 149 21.31 1.40 15.72
C VAL A 149 20.48 1.17 14.45
N GLN A 150 20.41 2.14 13.53
CA GLN A 150 19.77 1.88 12.23
C GLN A 150 20.63 0.98 11.35
N ALA A 151 21.95 1.14 11.36
CA ALA A 151 22.84 0.32 10.54
C ALA A 151 22.67 -1.17 10.84
N GLU A 152 22.55 -1.56 12.11
CA GLU A 152 22.30 -2.96 12.52
C GLU A 152 20.98 -3.52 11.96
N LYS A 153 19.96 -2.67 11.82
CA LYS A 153 18.62 -3.06 11.34
C LYS A 153 18.53 -3.08 9.81
N ILE A 154 19.37 -2.34 9.10
CA ILE A 154 19.32 -2.16 7.66
C ILE A 154 20.40 -3.02 7.01
N HIS A 155 19.98 -4.01 6.22
CA HIS A 155 20.93 -4.75 5.40
C HIS A 155 21.66 -3.82 4.42
N PRO A 156 23.00 -3.92 4.25
CA PRO A 156 23.79 -3.01 3.39
C PRO A 156 23.25 -2.86 1.98
N ASN A 157 22.83 -3.98 1.35
CA ASN A 157 22.27 -3.99 -0.01
C ASN A 157 20.90 -3.31 -0.13
N ASN A 158 20.30 -2.82 0.96
CA ASN A 158 19.07 -2.05 0.90
C ASN A 158 19.39 -0.55 0.71
N HIS A 159 19.91 -0.23 -0.48
CA HIS A 159 20.43 1.11 -0.81
C HIS A 159 19.42 2.21 -0.46
N ARG A 160 18.14 1.99 -0.79
CA ARG A 160 17.06 2.94 -0.52
C ARG A 160 16.88 3.28 0.96
N ARG A 161 17.05 2.30 1.86
CA ARG A 161 16.95 2.54 3.31
C ARG A 161 18.20 3.22 3.85
N VAL A 162 19.38 2.86 3.35
CA VAL A 162 20.64 3.52 3.72
C VAL A 162 20.62 4.99 3.31
N ILE A 163 20.32 5.27 2.04
CA ILE A 163 20.19 6.63 1.51
C ILE A 163 19.18 7.43 2.31
N ARG A 164 18.00 6.87 2.62
CA ARG A 164 16.98 7.58 3.42
C ARG A 164 17.43 7.87 4.84
N ALA A 165 18.16 6.97 5.50
CA ALA A 165 18.67 7.23 6.85
C ALA A 165 19.72 8.36 6.85
N LEU A 166 20.60 8.37 5.84
CA LEU A 166 21.60 9.42 5.65
C LEU A 166 20.97 10.76 5.27
N GLU A 167 20.01 10.78 4.35
CA GLU A 167 19.34 11.99 3.90
C GLU A 167 18.55 12.65 5.04
N ILE A 168 17.89 11.88 5.93
CA ILE A 168 17.28 12.44 7.14
C ILE A 168 18.34 13.12 8.01
N TYR A 169 19.49 12.48 8.22
CA TYR A 169 20.55 13.05 9.04
C TYR A 169 21.15 14.31 8.42
N GLU A 170 21.42 14.32 7.11
CA GLU A 170 21.97 15.50 6.42
C GLU A 170 21.01 16.69 6.43
N THR A 171 19.71 16.44 6.30
CA THR A 171 18.72 17.53 6.20
C THR A 171 18.33 18.06 7.58
N THR A 172 18.22 17.17 8.58
CA THR A 172 17.67 17.51 9.91
C THR A 172 18.72 17.63 11.02
N GLY A 173 19.92 17.06 10.83
CA GLY A 173 20.92 16.86 11.89
C GLY A 173 20.55 15.77 12.92
N LEU A 174 19.37 15.16 12.80
CA LEU A 174 18.90 14.08 13.68
C LEU A 174 19.03 12.72 12.99
N THR A 175 19.47 11.72 13.74
CA THR A 175 19.56 10.35 13.23
C THR A 175 18.17 9.72 13.11
N MET A 176 17.99 8.77 12.20
CA MET A 176 16.70 8.11 11.98
C MET A 176 16.27 7.32 13.23
N SER A 177 17.19 6.73 13.99
CA SER A 177 16.86 6.08 15.27
C SER A 177 16.27 7.06 16.28
N LYS A 178 16.89 8.24 16.46
CA LYS A 178 16.36 9.28 17.36
C LYS A 178 15.00 9.80 16.89
N TYR A 179 14.78 9.85 15.58
CA TYR A 179 13.49 10.23 15.03
C TYR A 179 12.40 9.18 15.32
N GLN A 180 12.73 7.89 15.20
CA GLN A 180 11.84 6.77 15.52
C GLN A 180 11.53 6.66 17.02
N GLU A 181 12.49 6.94 17.91
CA GLU A 181 12.24 6.97 19.36
C GLU A 181 11.22 8.03 19.77
N LYS A 182 11.15 9.14 19.02
CA LYS A 182 10.17 10.20 19.22
C LYS A 182 8.82 9.93 18.54
N GLN A 183 8.70 8.87 17.74
CA GLN A 183 7.41 8.50 17.16
C GLN A 183 6.53 7.88 18.24
N ASP A 184 5.43 8.56 18.52
CA ASP A 184 4.39 8.02 19.38
C ASP A 184 3.29 7.40 18.51
N PHE A 185 3.12 6.08 18.60
CA PHE A 185 2.11 5.36 17.81
C PHE A 185 0.74 5.44 18.50
N ARG A 186 0.28 6.66 18.81
CA ARG A 186 -1.04 6.85 19.40
C ARG A 186 -2.12 6.72 18.31
N PRO A 187 -3.21 5.97 18.56
CA PRO A 187 -4.34 5.94 17.65
C PRO A 187 -4.94 7.34 17.50
N VAL A 188 -5.15 7.81 16.28
CA VAL A 188 -5.82 9.09 15.98
C VAL A 188 -7.34 8.92 15.95
N TYR A 189 -7.79 7.72 15.60
CA TYR A 189 -9.19 7.34 15.47
C TYR A 189 -9.59 6.30 16.51
N ASN A 190 -10.90 6.13 16.72
CA ASN A 190 -11.43 4.89 17.27
C ASN A 190 -11.57 3.90 16.12
N SER A 191 -10.52 3.12 15.85
CA SER A 191 -10.45 2.29 14.66
C SER A 191 -10.68 0.82 14.94
N LEU A 192 -11.51 0.17 14.13
CA LEU A 192 -11.58 -1.28 14.05
C LEU A 192 -10.88 -1.75 12.77
N ILE A 193 -9.86 -2.60 12.92
CA ILE A 193 -9.08 -3.13 11.80
C ILE A 193 -9.46 -4.60 11.59
N LEU A 194 -10.14 -4.86 10.48
CA LEU A 194 -10.62 -6.17 10.04
C LEU A 194 -9.61 -6.77 9.07
N GLY A 195 -8.97 -7.86 9.48
CA GLY A 195 -8.02 -8.61 8.66
C GLY A 195 -8.70 -9.78 7.97
N LEU A 196 -8.64 -9.85 6.65
CA LEU A 196 -9.05 -11.04 5.91
C LEU A 196 -7.85 -11.92 5.61
N GLU A 197 -7.94 -13.18 5.98
CA GLU A 197 -6.93 -14.18 5.66
C GLU A 197 -7.50 -15.41 4.97
N MET A 198 -6.61 -16.17 4.35
CA MET A 198 -6.93 -17.34 3.55
C MET A 198 -5.74 -18.29 3.57
N ASP A 199 -6.02 -19.58 3.46
CA ASP A 199 -4.97 -20.58 3.29
C ASP A 199 -4.02 -20.21 2.15
N ARG A 200 -2.74 -20.53 2.34
CA ARG A 200 -1.67 -20.11 1.46
C ARG A 200 -1.81 -20.70 0.05
N GLU A 201 -2.16 -21.97 -0.07
CA GLU A 201 -2.27 -22.63 -1.37
C GLU A 201 -3.42 -22.02 -2.17
N LEU A 202 -4.57 -21.92 -1.51
CA LEU A 202 -5.76 -21.30 -2.09
C LEU A 202 -5.53 -19.83 -2.48
N LEU A 203 -4.85 -19.05 -1.63
CA LEU A 203 -4.51 -17.67 -1.92
C LEU A 203 -3.60 -17.56 -3.16
N TYR A 204 -2.60 -18.43 -3.26
CA TYR A 204 -1.66 -18.41 -4.38
C TYR A 204 -2.33 -18.77 -5.70
N ASP A 205 -3.23 -19.76 -5.68
CA ASP A 205 -4.03 -20.12 -6.85
C ASP A 205 -4.92 -18.97 -7.30
N ARG A 206 -5.58 -18.28 -6.37
CA ARG A 206 -6.40 -17.11 -6.68
C ARG A 206 -5.57 -15.95 -7.23
N ILE A 207 -4.38 -15.70 -6.68
CA ILE A 207 -3.46 -14.70 -7.21
C ILE A 207 -3.08 -15.03 -8.65
N ASN A 208 -2.72 -16.29 -8.93
CA ASN A 208 -2.34 -16.72 -10.28
C ASN A 208 -3.50 -16.55 -11.26
N LYS A 209 -4.70 -17.08 -10.93
CA LYS A 209 -5.90 -16.94 -11.76
C LYS A 209 -6.29 -15.48 -12.01
N ARG A 210 -6.11 -14.61 -11.00
CA ARG A 210 -6.35 -13.17 -11.16
C ARG A 210 -5.40 -12.54 -12.16
N ILE A 211 -4.13 -12.92 -12.14
CA ILE A 211 -3.13 -12.42 -13.10
C ILE A 211 -3.47 -12.92 -14.50
N ASP A 212 -3.90 -14.17 -14.64
CA ASP A 212 -4.34 -14.71 -15.92
C ASP A 212 -5.54 -13.91 -16.47
N SER A 213 -6.56 -13.65 -15.64
CA SER A 213 -7.67 -12.77 -16.01
C SER A 213 -7.22 -11.36 -16.40
N MET A 214 -6.28 -10.75 -15.65
CA MET A 214 -5.76 -9.42 -16.01
C MET A 214 -5.10 -9.41 -17.38
N LEU A 215 -4.38 -10.47 -17.74
CA LEU A 215 -3.77 -10.59 -19.07
C LEU A 215 -4.84 -10.70 -20.16
N ASP A 216 -5.88 -11.50 -19.93
CA ASP A 216 -7.03 -11.63 -20.82
C ASP A 216 -7.79 -10.30 -20.98
N ASP A 217 -7.86 -9.51 -19.91
CA ASP A 217 -8.50 -8.18 -19.87
C ASP A 217 -7.64 -7.08 -20.53
N GLY A 218 -6.43 -7.39 -21.00
CA GLY A 218 -5.57 -6.44 -21.72
C GLY A 218 -4.51 -5.74 -20.87
N LEU A 219 -4.07 -6.33 -19.75
CA LEU A 219 -3.00 -5.78 -18.89
C LEU A 219 -1.75 -5.38 -19.70
N LEU A 220 -1.32 -6.25 -20.62
CA LEU A 220 -0.12 -5.98 -21.39
C LEU A 220 -0.27 -4.72 -22.26
N ASP A 221 -1.45 -4.50 -22.83
CA ASP A 221 -1.72 -3.35 -23.67
C ASP A 221 -1.81 -2.07 -22.84
N GLU A 222 -2.39 -2.12 -21.64
CA GLU A 222 -2.33 -1.02 -20.67
C GLU A 222 -0.88 -0.64 -20.34
N VAL A 223 -0.03 -1.62 -20.04
CA VAL A 223 1.39 -1.38 -19.72
C VAL A 223 2.14 -0.80 -20.91
N LYS A 224 1.90 -1.31 -22.13
CA LYS A 224 2.49 -0.78 -23.38
C LYS A 224 2.10 0.68 -23.60
N GLN A 225 0.82 1.02 -23.45
CA GLN A 225 0.33 2.39 -23.63
C GLN A 225 1.01 3.35 -22.64
N MET A 226 1.11 2.95 -21.37
CA MET A 226 1.76 3.74 -20.32
C MET A 226 3.26 3.92 -20.60
N TYR A 227 3.93 2.87 -21.07
CA TYR A 227 5.34 2.93 -21.45
C TYR A 227 5.58 3.85 -22.65
N GLN A 228 4.77 3.72 -23.70
CA GLN A 228 4.83 4.56 -24.90
C GLN A 228 4.53 6.04 -24.61
N ALA A 229 3.71 6.32 -23.60
CA ALA A 229 3.46 7.68 -23.09
C ALA A 229 4.64 8.28 -22.30
N GLY A 230 5.78 7.57 -22.19
CA GLY A 230 6.99 8.06 -21.54
C GLY A 230 7.03 7.84 -20.02
N TYR A 231 6.14 7.01 -19.47
CA TYR A 231 6.10 6.76 -18.02
C TYR A 231 7.06 5.67 -17.54
N GLY A 232 7.79 4.97 -18.41
CA GLY A 232 8.58 3.77 -18.08
C GLY A 232 9.46 3.87 -16.82
N ASN A 233 10.03 5.04 -16.54
CA ASN A 233 10.92 5.28 -15.39
C ASN A 233 10.24 5.91 -14.16
N LYS A 234 8.91 6.12 -14.19
CA LYS A 234 8.16 6.80 -13.12
C LYS A 234 7.86 5.89 -11.93
N GLN A 235 7.50 6.49 -10.80
CA GLN A 235 7.16 5.76 -9.56
C GLN A 235 6.01 4.77 -9.79
N SER A 236 5.00 5.19 -10.55
CA SER A 236 3.86 4.40 -10.99
C SER A 236 4.27 3.08 -11.64
N MET A 237 5.16 3.12 -12.64
CA MET A 237 5.62 1.94 -13.38
C MET A 237 6.49 0.98 -12.54
N LYS A 238 6.90 1.36 -11.32
CA LYS A 238 7.58 0.46 -10.36
C LYS A 238 6.59 -0.45 -9.60
N ALA A 239 5.29 -0.34 -9.87
CA ALA A 239 4.26 -1.21 -9.33
C ALA A 239 4.42 -2.66 -9.81
N ILE A 240 4.01 -3.61 -8.96
CA ILE A 240 3.85 -5.02 -9.38
C ILE A 240 2.68 -5.07 -10.37
N GLY A 241 2.89 -5.72 -11.52
CA GLY A 241 1.95 -5.71 -12.65
C GLY A 241 2.42 -4.83 -13.81
N TYR A 242 3.34 -3.90 -13.56
CA TYR A 242 3.88 -2.99 -14.58
C TYR A 242 5.39 -3.21 -14.75
N LYS A 243 6.16 -3.13 -13.67
CA LYS A 243 7.63 -3.24 -13.72
C LYS A 243 8.11 -4.56 -14.31
N GLU A 244 7.33 -5.62 -14.16
CA GLU A 244 7.67 -6.94 -14.66
C GLU A 244 7.67 -7.02 -16.18
N PHE A 245 6.94 -6.12 -16.87
CA PHE A 245 6.91 -6.08 -18.34
C PHE A 245 7.88 -5.06 -18.92
N ILE A 246 8.48 -4.17 -18.13
CA ILE A 246 9.42 -3.16 -18.64
C ILE A 246 10.59 -3.82 -19.41
N PRO A 247 11.32 -4.81 -18.86
CA PRO A 247 12.39 -5.45 -19.63
C PRO A 247 11.89 -6.23 -20.85
N TYR A 248 10.59 -6.60 -20.90
CA TYR A 248 10.01 -7.22 -22.10
C TYR A 248 9.82 -6.18 -23.20
N LEU A 249 9.36 -4.98 -22.83
CA LEU A 249 9.23 -3.84 -23.75
C LEU A 249 10.59 -3.33 -24.24
N ASP A 250 11.63 -3.47 -23.43
CA ASP A 250 13.02 -3.15 -23.81
C ASP A 250 13.69 -4.25 -24.66
N GLY A 251 13.03 -5.40 -24.87
CA GLY A 251 13.57 -6.53 -25.64
C GLY A 251 14.59 -7.40 -24.89
N GLU A 252 14.69 -7.24 -23.57
CA GLU A 252 15.67 -7.91 -22.70
C GLU A 252 15.16 -9.25 -22.13
N GLN A 253 13.85 -9.51 -22.16
CA GLN A 253 13.24 -10.76 -21.68
C GLN A 253 12.01 -11.16 -22.50
N SER A 254 11.63 -12.45 -22.41
CA SER A 254 10.38 -12.93 -23.00
C SER A 254 9.14 -12.53 -22.19
N ILE A 255 7.99 -12.54 -22.84
CA ILE A 255 6.69 -12.29 -22.18
C ILE A 255 6.37 -13.39 -21.16
N GLU A 256 6.68 -14.65 -21.46
CA GLU A 256 6.43 -15.78 -20.58
C GLU A 256 7.20 -15.62 -19.25
N ASN A 257 8.49 -15.26 -19.35
CA ASN A 257 9.31 -15.00 -18.17
C ASN A 257 8.77 -13.81 -17.36
N SER A 258 8.30 -12.75 -18.03
CA SER A 258 7.67 -11.59 -17.38
C SER A 258 6.44 -12.00 -16.56
N ILE A 259 5.59 -12.86 -17.12
CA ILE A 259 4.38 -13.38 -16.46
C ILE A 259 4.75 -14.25 -15.24
N GLU A 260 5.75 -15.13 -15.37
CA GLU A 260 6.22 -15.94 -14.24
C GLU A 260 6.76 -15.08 -13.09
N ILE A 261 7.54 -14.04 -13.43
CA ILE A 261 8.06 -13.08 -12.46
C ILE A 261 6.91 -12.31 -11.79
N LEU A 262 5.89 -11.90 -12.55
CA LEU A 262 4.69 -11.23 -12.04
C LEU A 262 3.94 -12.10 -11.04
N LYS A 263 3.65 -13.36 -11.40
CA LYS A 263 2.99 -14.33 -10.50
C LYS A 263 3.81 -14.53 -9.22
N ARG A 264 5.12 -14.73 -9.35
CA ARG A 264 6.04 -14.87 -8.21
C ARG A 264 6.05 -13.63 -7.30
N ASN A 265 6.17 -12.44 -7.88
CA ASN A 265 6.26 -11.19 -7.13
C ASN A 265 4.96 -10.85 -6.42
N SER A 266 3.82 -11.14 -7.04
CA SER A 266 2.49 -10.98 -6.44
C SER A 266 2.31 -11.86 -5.21
N ARG A 267 2.70 -13.14 -5.28
CA ARG A 267 2.70 -14.06 -4.10
C ARG A 267 3.63 -13.56 -3.00
N ARG A 268 4.84 -13.12 -3.35
CA ARG A 268 5.80 -12.55 -2.39
C ARG A 268 5.25 -11.27 -1.73
N TYR A 269 4.54 -10.44 -2.49
CA TYR A 269 3.91 -9.24 -1.95
C TYR A 269 2.78 -9.58 -0.97
N ALA A 270 1.90 -10.52 -1.31
CA ALA A 270 0.87 -11.02 -0.40
C ALA A 270 1.45 -11.54 0.92
N LYS A 271 2.53 -12.36 0.87
CA LYS A 271 3.25 -12.81 2.06
C LYS A 271 3.76 -11.63 2.90
N ARG A 272 4.40 -10.64 2.26
CA ARG A 272 4.91 -9.45 2.97
C ARG A 272 3.80 -8.65 3.64
N GLN A 273 2.61 -8.56 3.04
CA GLN A 273 1.48 -7.89 3.66
C GLN A 273 1.07 -8.58 4.96
N TYR A 274 0.89 -9.91 4.95
CA TYR A 274 0.59 -10.65 6.17
C TYR A 274 1.67 -10.47 7.24
N THR A 275 2.94 -10.63 6.87
CA THR A 275 4.05 -10.45 7.81
C THR A 275 4.07 -9.05 8.42
N TRP A 276 3.75 -8.01 7.64
CA TRP A 276 3.66 -6.67 8.17
C TRP A 276 2.51 -6.56 9.17
N PHE A 277 1.29 -6.88 8.73
CA PHE A 277 0.06 -6.66 9.50
C PHE A 277 0.06 -7.42 10.83
N ARG A 278 0.49 -8.69 10.84
CA ARG A 278 0.55 -9.49 12.07
C ARG A 278 1.57 -9.01 13.12
N ASN A 279 2.61 -8.29 12.71
CA ASN A 279 3.71 -7.91 13.61
C ASN A 279 3.61 -6.47 14.13
N LYS A 280 2.71 -5.66 13.58
CA LYS A 280 2.77 -4.20 13.74
C LYS A 280 1.44 -3.54 14.06
N MET A 281 0.32 -4.24 13.92
CA MET A 281 -1.00 -3.71 14.20
C MET A 281 -1.83 -4.76 14.94
N ASP A 282 -2.69 -4.27 15.81
CA ASP A 282 -3.72 -5.09 16.45
C ASP A 282 -4.89 -5.24 15.48
N ILE A 283 -5.16 -6.48 15.05
CA ILE A 283 -6.07 -6.78 13.93
C ILE A 283 -6.91 -8.00 14.29
N THR A 284 -8.22 -7.89 14.10
CA THR A 284 -9.13 -9.02 14.18
C THR A 284 -9.11 -9.79 12.86
N TRP A 285 -8.57 -11.01 12.87
CA TRP A 285 -8.42 -11.82 11.66
C TRP A 285 -9.60 -12.77 11.45
N TYR A 286 -10.09 -12.81 10.21
CA TYR A 286 -11.15 -13.69 9.75
C TYR A 286 -10.64 -14.57 8.61
N THR A 287 -10.67 -15.88 8.84
CA THR A 287 -10.34 -16.87 7.80
C THR A 287 -11.48 -16.97 6.80
N ILE A 288 -11.19 -16.68 5.54
CA ILE A 288 -12.10 -16.71 4.41
C ILE A 288 -11.75 -17.89 3.51
N THR A 289 -12.76 -18.71 3.21
CA THR A 289 -12.73 -19.68 2.09
C THR A 289 -13.84 -19.33 1.09
N PRO A 290 -13.77 -19.78 -0.16
CA PRO A 290 -14.83 -19.58 -1.13
C PRO A 290 -16.21 -20.00 -0.59
N ASP A 291 -16.26 -21.14 0.11
CA ASP A 291 -17.52 -21.72 0.59
C ASP A 291 -18.06 -21.01 1.84
N SER A 292 -17.18 -20.50 2.71
CA SER A 292 -17.58 -19.83 3.96
C SER A 292 -17.69 -18.32 3.84
N MET A 293 -17.41 -17.73 2.66
CA MET A 293 -17.27 -16.28 2.52
C MET A 293 -18.51 -15.51 2.98
N ASN A 294 -19.71 -15.94 2.57
CA ASN A 294 -20.94 -15.24 2.92
C ASN A 294 -21.27 -15.35 4.41
N GLU A 295 -21.08 -16.54 5.00
CA GLU A 295 -21.24 -16.76 6.44
C GLU A 295 -20.28 -15.89 7.25
N ARG A 296 -19.00 -15.89 6.87
CA ARG A 296 -17.96 -15.07 7.50
C ARG A 296 -18.24 -13.58 7.38
N PHE A 297 -18.77 -13.13 6.25
CA PHE A 297 -19.19 -11.74 6.09
C PHE A 297 -20.34 -11.41 7.05
N GLY A 298 -21.30 -12.32 7.24
CA GLY A 298 -22.35 -12.18 8.25
C GLY A 298 -21.79 -11.92 9.65
N ILE A 299 -20.86 -12.77 10.10
CA ILE A 299 -20.18 -12.64 11.39
C ILE A 299 -19.45 -11.29 11.50
N ILE A 300 -18.69 -10.90 10.48
CA ILE A 300 -17.96 -9.62 10.47
C ILE A 300 -18.92 -8.44 10.61
N LEU A 301 -20.08 -8.48 9.94
CA LEU A 301 -21.07 -7.42 10.02
C LEU A 301 -21.72 -7.36 11.41
N GLU A 302 -21.91 -8.49 12.09
CA GLU A 302 -22.41 -8.53 13.48
C GLU A 302 -21.38 -7.99 14.47
N ASP A 303 -20.13 -8.41 14.38
CA ASP A 303 -19.03 -7.90 15.19
C ASP A 303 -18.88 -6.38 15.03
N LEU A 304 -18.97 -5.91 13.78
CA LEU A 304 -18.91 -4.48 13.47
C LEU A 304 -20.10 -3.72 14.04
N ALA A 305 -21.32 -4.26 13.98
CA ALA A 305 -22.50 -3.63 14.59
C ALA A 305 -22.29 -3.46 16.10
N GLY A 306 -21.83 -4.51 16.79
CA GLY A 306 -21.53 -4.45 18.22
C GLY A 306 -20.43 -3.42 18.56
N PHE A 307 -19.39 -3.30 17.72
CA PHE A 307 -18.39 -2.24 17.89
C PHE A 307 -19.00 -0.84 17.74
N LEU A 308 -19.82 -0.62 16.72
CA LEU A 308 -20.42 0.69 16.44
C LEU A 308 -21.43 1.12 17.51
N GLU A 309 -22.16 0.18 18.13
CA GLU A 309 -23.08 0.48 19.25
C GLU A 309 -22.35 0.96 20.51
N ASN A 310 -21.08 0.58 20.68
CA ASN A 310 -20.25 0.95 21.82
C ASN A 310 -19.44 2.24 21.60
N THR A 311 -19.67 2.96 20.48
CA THR A 311 -18.87 4.13 20.07
C THR A 311 -19.66 5.43 20.07
#